data_AF-A0A2N2JWX6-F1
#
_entry.id   AF-A0A2N2JWX6-F1
#
_cell.length_a   1.000
_cell.length_b   1.000
_cell.length_c   1.000
_cell.angle_alpha   90.00
_cell.angle_beta   90.00
_cell.angle_gamma   90.00
#
_symmetry.space_group_name_H-M   'P 1'
#
loop_
_entity.id
_entity.type
_entity.pdbx_description
1 polymer ?
#
loop_
_entity_poly.entity_id
_entity_poly.type
_entity_poly.pdbx_seq_one_letter_code
_entity_poly.pdbx_strand_id
1 'polypeptide(L)'
;MILSLYGFSFVFNFVWESVHAVYLYQGHDLNARIYVPMVVYVSTLDGILIISVYLLVSLLLRDILWLRDLRRTPICLFLLIGLVTSATVEYVSVHILSRWTYLHAMPTLFGIGLSPLFQLPVTGLFSVRITQKLLFCKCLSEV
;
A
#
# COMPACT_ATOMS: atom_id res chain seq x y z
N MET A 1 -16.01 7.21 2.45
CA MET A 1 -14.91 7.18 1.46
C MET A 1 -13.56 6.91 2.10
N ILE A 2 -13.00 7.83 2.89
CA ILE A 2 -11.66 7.65 3.51
C ILE A 2 -11.61 6.41 4.41
N LEU A 3 -12.61 6.20 5.27
CA LEU A 3 -12.66 5.01 6.13
C LEU A 3 -12.71 3.70 5.34
N SER A 4 -13.47 3.67 4.24
CA SER A 4 -13.53 2.49 3.36
C SER A 4 -12.18 2.26 2.66
N LEU A 5 -11.55 3.32 2.16
CA LEU A 5 -10.23 3.27 1.55
C LEU A 5 -9.18 2.75 2.55
N TYR A 6 -9.21 3.25 3.79
CA TYR A 6 -8.36 2.76 4.87
C TYR A 6 -8.58 1.27 5.10
N GLY A 7 -9.83 0.85 5.31
CA GLY A 7 -10.16 -0.54 5.63
C GLY A 7 -9.68 -1.52 4.56
N PHE A 8 -9.93 -1.23 3.28
CA PHE A 8 -9.44 -2.07 2.19
C PHE A 8 -7.90 -2.04 2.08
N SER A 9 -7.29 -0.87 2.28
CA SER A 9 -5.83 -0.75 2.25
C SER A 9 -5.17 -1.52 3.37
N PHE A 10 -5.72 -1.46 4.58
CA PHE A 10 -5.26 -2.26 5.69
C PHE A 10 -5.36 -3.75 5.37
N VAL A 11 -6.51 -4.23 4.88
CA VAL A 11 -6.70 -5.66 4.56
C VAL A 11 -5.74 -6.13 3.47
N PHE A 12 -5.58 -5.38 2.39
CA PHE A 12 -4.68 -5.77 1.31
C PHE A 12 -3.22 -5.76 1.74
N ASN A 13 -2.77 -4.75 2.51
CA ASN A 13 -1.41 -4.76 3.04
C ASN A 13 -1.22 -5.85 4.10
N PHE A 14 -2.23 -6.15 4.92
CA PHE A 14 -2.16 -7.26 5.86
C PHE A 14 -1.94 -8.60 5.17
N VAL A 15 -2.69 -8.88 4.10
CA VAL A 15 -2.48 -10.09 3.30
C VAL A 15 -1.12 -10.06 2.61
N TRP A 16 -0.72 -8.92 2.04
CA TRP A 16 0.56 -8.76 1.38
C TRP A 16 1.72 -9.05 2.33
N GLU A 17 1.78 -8.36 3.45
CA GLU A 17 2.79 -8.53 4.49
C GLU A 17 2.79 -9.93 5.06
N SER A 18 1.61 -10.49 5.36
CA SER A 18 1.51 -11.86 5.89
C SER A 18 2.14 -12.91 4.98
N VAL A 19 2.10 -12.71 3.66
CA VAL A 19 2.72 -13.61 2.69
C VAL A 19 4.20 -13.29 2.54
N HIS A 20 4.56 -12.04 2.28
CA HIS A 20 5.93 -11.68 1.92
C HIS A 20 6.88 -11.70 3.12
N ALA A 21 6.42 -11.38 4.33
CA ALA A 21 7.20 -11.46 5.57
C ALA A 21 7.76 -12.88 5.80
N VAL A 22 6.99 -13.92 5.47
CA VAL A 22 7.39 -15.32 5.65
C VAL A 22 8.36 -15.78 4.56
N TYR A 23 8.14 -15.39 3.30
CA TYR A 23 8.86 -15.96 2.16
C TYR A 23 10.06 -15.14 1.68
N LEU A 24 10.11 -13.84 1.96
CA LEU A 24 11.09 -12.92 1.34
C LEU A 24 11.99 -12.19 2.32
N TYR A 25 11.64 -12.12 3.60
CA TYR A 25 12.44 -11.47 4.63
C TYR A 25 13.14 -12.47 5.55
N GLN A 26 14.38 -12.18 5.94
CA GLN A 26 15.12 -13.01 6.90
C GLN A 26 14.68 -12.74 8.34
N GLY A 27 14.89 -13.71 9.22
CA GLY A 27 14.83 -13.52 10.67
C GLY A 27 13.43 -13.32 11.26
N HIS A 28 12.37 -13.70 10.54
CA HIS A 28 11.02 -13.61 11.08
C HIS A 28 10.73 -14.74 12.09
N ASP A 29 10.48 -14.35 13.34
CA ASP A 29 9.92 -15.24 14.34
C ASP A 29 8.42 -15.42 14.08
N LEU A 30 8.03 -16.63 13.70
CA LEU A 30 6.62 -16.99 13.46
C LEU A 30 5.83 -17.22 14.76
N ASN A 31 6.42 -16.91 15.91
CA ASN A 31 5.69 -16.82 17.16
C ASN A 31 4.53 -15.83 17.03
N ALA A 32 3.30 -16.36 17.09
CA ALA A 32 2.09 -15.58 16.88
C ALA A 32 1.96 -14.34 17.79
N ARG A 33 2.55 -14.37 19.00
CA ARG A 33 2.52 -13.23 19.93
C ARG A 33 3.36 -12.05 19.45
N ILE A 34 4.37 -12.28 18.61
CA ILE A 34 5.25 -11.26 18.06
C ILE A 34 4.81 -10.92 16.63
N TYR A 35 4.56 -11.97 15.84
CA TYR A 35 4.24 -11.84 14.42
C TYR A 35 2.93 -11.08 14.18
N VAL A 36 1.83 -11.46 14.83
CA VAL A 36 0.51 -10.86 14.57
C VAL A 36 0.49 -9.36 14.89
N PRO A 37 0.96 -8.89 16.06
CA PRO A 37 1.00 -7.46 16.34
C PRO A 37 1.91 -6.68 15.37
N MET A 38 3.02 -7.28 14.95
CA MET A 38 3.94 -6.66 13.99
C MET A 38 3.26 -6.48 12.63
N VAL A 39 2.63 -7.52 12.07
CA VAL A 39 1.92 -7.44 10.79
C VAL A 39 0.77 -6.43 10.85
N VAL A 40 0.00 -6.42 11.95
CA VAL A 40 -1.06 -5.41 12.17
C VAL A 40 -0.48 -3.99 12.18
N TYR A 41 0.65 -3.79 12.84
CA TYR A 41 1.31 -2.49 12.93
C TYR A 41 1.79 -2.00 11.55
N VAL A 42 2.54 -2.82 10.80
CA VAL A 42 3.04 -2.42 9.47
C VAL A 42 1.89 -2.18 8.48
N SER A 43 0.86 -3.04 8.50
CA SER A 43 -0.32 -2.90 7.64
C SER A 43 -1.14 -1.65 7.96
N THR A 44 -1.15 -1.24 9.23
CA THR A 44 -1.76 0.02 9.68
C THR A 44 -1.00 1.21 9.11
N LEU A 45 0.33 1.20 9.18
CA LEU A 45 1.16 2.26 8.62
C LEU A 45 1.00 2.37 7.10
N ASP A 46 0.97 1.26 6.38
CA ASP A 46 0.74 1.26 4.93
C ASP A 46 -0.64 1.78 4.55
N GLY A 47 -1.67 1.41 5.33
CA GLY A 47 -3.01 1.95 5.17
C GLY A 47 -3.03 3.48 5.32
N ILE A 48 -2.29 4.02 6.30
CA ILE A 48 -2.14 5.47 6.52
C ILE A 48 -1.35 6.11 5.36
N LEU A 49 -0.29 5.46 4.87
CA LEU A 49 0.48 5.94 3.73
C LEU A 49 -0.39 6.02 2.47
N ILE A 50 -1.21 5.01 2.18
CA ILE A 50 -2.14 5.04 1.03
C ILE A 50 -3.13 6.20 1.14
N ILE A 51 -3.69 6.45 2.33
CA ILE A 51 -4.57 7.61 2.54
C ILE A 51 -3.80 8.90 2.32
N SER A 52 -2.57 8.99 2.82
CA SER A 52 -1.73 10.17 2.68
C SER A 52 -1.42 10.48 1.22
N VAL A 53 -1.08 9.45 0.42
CA VAL A 53 -0.89 9.56 -1.03
C VAL A 53 -2.19 9.98 -1.72
N TYR A 54 -3.31 9.38 -1.35
CA TYR A 54 -4.63 9.74 -1.88
C TYR A 54 -4.97 11.22 -1.60
N LEU A 55 -4.75 11.69 -0.37
CA LEU A 55 -5.01 13.08 0.03
C LEU A 55 -4.05 14.04 -0.69
N LEU A 56 -2.79 13.66 -0.87
CA LEU A 56 -1.82 14.44 -1.63
C LEU A 56 -2.25 14.61 -3.09
N VAL A 57 -2.66 13.53 -3.77
CA VAL A 57 -3.21 13.61 -5.14
C VAL A 57 -4.46 14.49 -5.17
N SER A 58 -5.36 14.33 -4.18
CA SER A 58 -6.58 15.12 -4.07
C SER A 58 -6.27 16.62 -3.92
N LEU A 59 -5.24 16.96 -3.16
CA LEU A 59 -4.76 18.33 -2.98
C LEU A 59 -4.14 18.88 -4.27
N LEU A 60 -3.28 18.11 -4.94
CA LEU A 60 -2.62 18.51 -6.20
C LEU A 60 -3.63 18.77 -7.32
N LEU A 61 -4.69 17.95 -7.39
CA LEU A 61 -5.75 18.08 -8.39
C LEU A 61 -6.93 18.95 -7.95
N ARG A 62 -6.93 19.41 -6.69
CA ARG A 62 -8.03 20.15 -6.06
C ARG A 62 -9.39 19.46 -6.20
N ASP A 63 -9.38 18.14 -6.19
CA ASP A 63 -10.53 17.29 -6.39
C ASP A 63 -10.43 16.16 -5.37
N ILE A 64 -11.22 16.18 -4.31
CA ILE A 64 -11.29 15.09 -3.33
C ILE A 64 -12.17 13.94 -3.83
N LEU A 65 -13.06 14.20 -4.79
CA LEU A 65 -14.01 13.21 -5.29
C LEU A 65 -13.52 12.51 -6.56
N TRP A 66 -12.21 12.61 -6.89
CA TRP A 66 -11.62 11.90 -8.02
C TRP A 66 -11.78 10.37 -7.96
N LEU A 67 -12.06 9.82 -6.77
CA LEU A 67 -12.45 8.43 -6.58
C LEU A 67 -13.79 8.07 -7.24
N ARG A 68 -14.67 9.04 -7.49
CA ARG A 68 -15.95 8.84 -8.19
C ARG A 68 -15.69 8.52 -9.67
N ASP A 69 -14.89 9.38 -10.30
CA ASP A 69 -14.50 9.28 -11.71
C ASP A 69 -13.02 8.97 -11.80
N LEU A 70 -12.70 7.67 -11.88
CA LEU A 70 -11.34 7.12 -11.98
C LEU A 70 -10.68 7.46 -13.32
N ARG A 71 -10.46 8.76 -13.55
CA ARG A 71 -9.73 9.32 -14.67
C ARG A 71 -8.29 8.81 -14.62
N ARG A 72 -7.67 8.72 -15.80
CA ARG A 72 -6.29 8.22 -15.92
C ARG A 72 -5.30 9.09 -15.13
N THR A 73 -5.48 10.40 -15.14
CA THR A 73 -4.54 11.36 -14.51
C THR A 73 -4.41 11.17 -12.99
N PRO A 74 -5.49 11.21 -12.17
CA PRO A 74 -5.38 10.92 -10.73
C PRO A 74 -4.75 9.56 -10.42
N ILE A 75 -5.10 8.51 -11.19
CA ILE A 75 -4.56 7.17 -10.98
C ILE A 75 -3.06 7.14 -11.28
N CYS A 76 -2.62 7.72 -12.39
CA CYS A 76 -1.20 7.78 -12.73
C CYS A 76 -0.39 8.54 -11.67
N LEU A 77 -0.90 9.67 -11.18
CA LEU A 77 -0.25 10.43 -10.10
C LEU A 77 -0.21 9.62 -8.79
N PHE A 78 -1.32 8.97 -8.44
CA PHE A 78 -1.40 8.11 -7.25
C PHE A 78 -0.38 6.97 -7.31
N LEU A 79 -0.29 6.26 -8.43
CA LEU A 79 0.68 5.17 -8.63
C LEU A 79 2.12 5.68 -8.60
N LEU A 80 2.40 6.82 -9.24
CA LEU A 80 3.74 7.41 -9.27
C LEU A 80 4.19 7.84 -7.87
N ILE A 81 3.34 8.56 -7.14
CA ILE A 81 3.64 9.00 -5.77
C ILE A 81 3.77 7.79 -4.85
N GLY A 82 2.89 6.79 -4.96
CA GLY A 82 2.97 5.54 -4.21
C GLY A 82 4.29 4.81 -4.45
N LEU A 83 4.74 4.73 -5.70
CA LEU A 83 6.01 4.08 -6.08
C LEU A 83 7.23 4.84 -5.55
N VAL A 84 7.23 6.17 -5.64
CA VAL A 84 8.30 7.00 -5.06
C VAL A 84 8.33 6.87 -3.54
N THR A 85 7.15 6.80 -2.91
CA THR A 85 7.01 6.67 -1.46
C THR A 85 7.55 5.32 -0.99
N SER A 86 7.15 4.21 -1.61
CA SER A 86 7.66 2.88 -1.28
C SER A 86 9.17 2.77 -1.52
N ALA A 87 9.66 3.27 -2.65
CA ALA A 87 11.10 3.29 -2.93
C ALA A 87 11.89 4.06 -1.86
N THR A 88 11.38 5.21 -1.42
CA THR A 88 12.03 6.03 -0.39
C THR A 88 12.02 5.34 0.96
N VAL A 89 10.88 4.81 1.39
CA VAL A 89 10.74 4.08 2.66
C VAL A 89 11.65 2.87 2.70
N GLU A 90 11.71 2.11 1.61
CA GLU A 90 12.54 0.91 1.52
C GLU A 90 14.02 1.24 1.54
N TYR A 91 14.44 2.23 0.75
CA TYR A 91 15.83 2.67 0.71
C TYR A 91 16.33 3.11 2.09
N VAL A 92 15.54 3.91 2.80
CA VAL A 92 15.87 4.35 4.16
C VAL A 92 15.93 3.15 5.11
N SER A 93 14.97 2.23 5.02
CA SER A 93 14.87 1.10 5.95
C SER A 93 16.01 0.11 5.80
N VAL A 94 16.43 -0.18 4.57
CA VAL A 94 17.50 -1.15 4.29
C VAL A 94 18.88 -0.52 4.36
N HIS A 95 19.11 0.61 3.68
CA HIS A 95 20.47 1.15 3.53
C HIS A 95 20.88 2.09 4.66
N ILE A 96 19.94 2.80 5.28
CA ILE A 96 20.27 3.80 6.31
C ILE A 96 20.05 3.21 7.71
N LEU A 97 18.89 2.59 7.92
CA LEU A 97 18.48 2.12 9.25
C LEU A 97 18.79 0.63 9.50
N SER A 98 19.17 -0.13 8.46
CA SER A 98 19.44 -1.57 8.54
C SER A 98 18.34 -2.36 9.29
N ARG A 99 17.08 -1.99 9.07
CA ARG A 99 15.93 -2.53 9.82
C ARG A 99 15.64 -3.99 9.50
N TRP A 100 15.88 -4.40 8.26
CA TRP A 100 15.64 -5.76 7.80
C TRP A 100 16.59 -6.14 6.67
N THR A 101 16.69 -7.45 6.46
CA THR A 101 17.49 -8.07 5.41
C THR A 101 16.64 -9.05 4.62
N TYR A 102 16.96 -9.18 3.33
CA TYR A 102 16.19 -10.01 2.42
C TYR A 102 16.73 -11.43 2.33
N LEU A 103 15.83 -12.39 2.09
CA LEU A 103 16.20 -13.73 1.65
C LEU A 103 16.70 -13.69 0.20
N HIS A 104 17.47 -14.70 -0.22
CA HIS A 104 17.90 -14.85 -1.62
C HIS A 104 16.70 -14.99 -2.59
N ALA A 105 15.53 -15.39 -2.09
CA ALA A 105 14.29 -15.45 -2.87
C ALA A 105 13.75 -14.06 -3.25
N MET A 106 14.20 -12.98 -2.61
CA MET A 106 13.74 -11.63 -2.89
C MET A 106 14.43 -11.06 -4.14
N PRO A 107 13.70 -10.82 -5.24
CA PRO A 107 14.27 -10.10 -6.36
C PRO A 107 14.49 -8.64 -5.97
N THR A 108 15.67 -8.13 -6.27
CA THR A 108 16.05 -6.74 -5.97
C THR A 108 16.36 -5.97 -7.25
N LEU A 109 16.07 -4.67 -7.23
CA LEU A 109 16.45 -3.72 -8.26
C LEU A 109 17.27 -2.62 -7.59
N PHE A 110 18.53 -2.46 -8.00
CA PHE A 110 19.49 -1.55 -7.34
C PHE A 110 19.63 -1.78 -5.82
N GLY A 111 19.47 -3.02 -5.35
CA GLY A 111 19.51 -3.37 -3.93
C GLY A 111 18.20 -3.15 -3.16
N ILE A 112 17.16 -2.62 -3.81
CA ILE A 112 15.83 -2.42 -3.25
C ILE A 112 14.94 -3.61 -3.62
N GLY A 113 14.26 -4.20 -2.65
CA GLY A 113 13.35 -5.31 -2.86
C GLY A 113 12.15 -4.95 -3.75
N LEU A 114 11.82 -5.81 -4.73
CA LEU A 114 10.70 -5.52 -5.64
C LEU A 114 9.32 -5.61 -4.96
N SER A 115 9.15 -6.51 -3.99
CA SER A 115 7.87 -6.63 -3.26
C SER A 115 7.48 -5.33 -2.53
N PRO A 116 8.29 -4.76 -1.63
CA PRO A 116 7.96 -3.51 -0.95
C PRO A 116 7.87 -2.35 -1.94
N LEU A 117 8.66 -2.35 -3.02
CA LEU A 117 8.57 -1.34 -4.08
C LEU A 117 7.17 -1.29 -4.72
N PHE A 118 6.57 -2.44 -5.04
CA PHE A 118 5.26 -2.51 -5.68
C PHE A 118 4.08 -2.57 -4.71
N GLN A 119 4.32 -2.76 -3.41
CA GLN A 119 3.29 -2.90 -2.40
C GLN A 119 2.31 -1.74 -2.40
N LEU A 120 2.75 -0.50 -2.11
CA LEU A 120 1.87 0.67 -2.05
C LEU A 120 1.10 0.94 -3.36
N PRO A 121 1.75 0.92 -4.55
CA PRO A 121 1.02 1.06 -5.81
C PRO A 121 -0.04 -0.01 -6.04
N VAL A 122 0.27 -1.27 -5.77
CA VAL A 122 -0.62 -2.40 -6.06
C VAL A 122 -1.76 -2.46 -5.05
N THR A 123 -1.46 -2.50 -3.75
CA THR A 123 -2.49 -2.58 -2.70
C THR A 123 -3.35 -1.31 -2.72
N GLY A 124 -2.75 -0.14 -2.91
CA GLY A 124 -3.47 1.13 -3.05
C GLY A 124 -4.41 1.16 -4.25
N LEU A 125 -3.99 0.68 -5.42
CA LEU A 125 -4.85 0.61 -6.61
C LEU A 125 -6.06 -0.31 -6.39
N PHE A 126 -5.84 -1.47 -5.80
CA PHE A 126 -6.94 -2.38 -5.45
C PHE A 126 -7.90 -1.74 -4.45
N SER A 127 -7.39 -1.09 -3.40
CA SER A 127 -8.21 -0.36 -2.41
C SER A 127 -9.06 0.73 -3.05
N VAL A 128 -8.46 1.54 -3.92
CA VAL A 128 -9.14 2.61 -4.67
C VAL A 128 -10.26 2.03 -5.53
N ARG A 129 -9.99 0.96 -6.28
CA ARG A 129 -10.97 0.32 -7.18
C ARG A 129 -12.13 -0.31 -6.42
N ILE A 130 -11.86 -1.03 -5.33
CA ILE A 130 -12.91 -1.65 -4.53
C ILE A 130 -13.73 -0.59 -3.80
N THR A 131 -13.09 0.45 -3.24
CA THR A 131 -13.78 1.57 -2.60
C THR A 131 -14.71 2.29 -3.59
N GLN A 132 -14.23 2.55 -4.81
CA GLN A 132 -15.04 3.18 -5.86
C GLN A 132 -16.26 2.33 -6.21
N LYS A 133 -16.07 1.02 -6.44
CA LYS A 133 -17.19 0.11 -6.72
C LYS A 133 -18.19 0.03 -5.58
N LEU A 134 -17.73 -0.07 -4.34
CA LEU A 134 -18.60 -0.18 -3.17
C LEU A 134 -19.47 1.08 -2.97
N LEU A 135 -18.89 2.26 -3.16
CA LEU A 135 -19.56 3.53 -2.85
C LEU A 135 -20.38 4.09 -4.02
N PHE A 136 -19.95 3.88 -5.27
CA PHE A 136 -20.55 4.55 -6.42
C PHE A 136 -21.24 3.59 -7.41
N CYS A 137 -20.91 2.30 -7.42
CA CYS A 137 -21.53 1.36 -8.36
C CYS A 137 -22.95 0.93 -7.92
N LYS A 138 -23.28 1.00 -6.63
CA LYS A 138 -24.65 0.75 -6.13
C LYS A 138 -25.64 1.87 -6.44
N CYS A 139 -25.16 3.08 -6.73
CA CYS A 139 -26.03 4.24 -6.96
C CYS A 139 -26.54 4.34 -8.41
N LEU A 140 -25.97 3.56 -9.34
CA LEU A 140 -26.32 3.56 -10.76
C LEU A 140 -27.29 2.42 -11.16
N SER A 141 -27.66 1.53 -10.24
CA SER A 141 -28.63 0.45 -10.51
C SER A 141 -30.06 0.77 -10.07
N GLU A 142 -30.31 1.97 -9.55
CA GLU A 142 -31.64 2.42 -9.08
C GLU A 142 -32.22 3.61 -9.89
N VAL A 143 -31.76 3.82 -11.13
CA VAL A 143 -32.32 4.83 -12.04
C VAL A 143 -32.73 4.19 -13.36
#